data_AF-A0A354Y073-F1
#
_entry.id   AF-A0A354Y073-F1
#
_cell.length_a   1.000
_cell.length_b   1.000
_cell.length_c   1.000
_cell.angle_alpha   90.00
_cell.angle_beta   90.00
_cell.angle_gamma   90.00
#
_symmetry.space_group_name_H-M   'P 1'
#
loop_
_entity.id
_entity.type
_entity.pdbx_description
1 polymer ?
#
loop_
_entity_poly.entity_id
_entity_poly.type
_entity_poly.pdbx_seq_one_letter_code
_entity_poly.pdbx_strand_id
1 'polypeptide(L)'
;KLARGTKNMIHEPAMSIELCRQAMDKGAECVRQEFERGCNIIGFGEMGIGNTSPASLLLHKFAGIPLDECVGRGAGLNEEGVRHKYNVLRQVTAKYNPRTPLETLAVFGGLEIAMICGGVLEAKRLNMLIIADGFIASSGFLTAYEMQPDVLDNVIFSHASNEHGHKAMVEYMKGDPVLHLDLRLGEGTGVALAYPVLQSALLFLNEMASFEDAAVFDVEKNR
;
A
#
# COMPACT_ATOMS: atom_id res chain seq x y z
N LYS A 1 -8.20 -18.82 5.94
CA LYS A 1 -7.09 -18.71 6.92
C LYS A 1 -5.93 -19.57 6.45
N LEU A 2 -4.73 -19.00 6.29
CA LEU A 2 -3.57 -19.69 5.70
C LEU A 2 -2.61 -20.26 6.76
N ALA A 3 -2.36 -19.52 7.84
CA ALA A 3 -1.58 -19.98 8.99
C ALA A 3 -2.05 -19.29 10.29
N ARG A 4 -1.44 -19.66 11.42
CA ARG A 4 -1.61 -18.97 12.71
C ARG A 4 -0.48 -17.94 12.92
N GLY A 5 -0.46 -16.92 12.06
CA GLY A 5 0.62 -15.92 12.01
C GLY A 5 1.82 -16.37 11.19
N THR A 6 2.66 -15.41 10.81
CA THR A 6 3.97 -15.66 10.21
C THR A 6 4.98 -16.13 11.26
N LYS A 7 6.11 -16.63 10.80
CA LYS A 7 7.24 -16.99 11.66
C LYS A 7 7.98 -15.75 12.13
N ASN A 8 8.70 -15.88 13.24
CA ASN A 8 9.56 -14.81 13.73
C ASN A 8 10.83 -14.74 12.86
N MET A 9 10.97 -13.63 12.12
CA MET A 9 12.08 -13.34 11.21
C MET A 9 13.46 -13.44 11.86
N ILE A 10 13.59 -13.24 13.17
CA ILE A 10 14.85 -13.43 13.90
C ILE A 10 15.39 -14.87 13.71
N HIS A 11 14.50 -15.86 13.66
CA HIS A 11 14.87 -17.28 13.65
C HIS A 11 14.77 -17.91 12.27
N GLU A 12 13.75 -17.59 11.48
CA GLU A 12 13.49 -18.16 10.15
C GLU A 12 12.71 -17.15 9.28
N PRO A 13 12.68 -17.28 7.93
CA PRO A 13 11.85 -16.43 7.06
C PRO A 13 10.39 -16.33 7.52
N ALA A 14 9.74 -15.18 7.32
CA ALA A 14 8.35 -14.96 7.78
C ALA A 14 7.37 -16.03 7.26
N MET A 15 7.58 -16.52 6.04
CA MET A 15 6.83 -17.63 5.44
C MET A 15 7.66 -18.35 4.38
N SER A 16 7.23 -19.55 3.97
CA SER A 16 7.80 -20.19 2.78
C SER A 16 7.33 -19.48 1.51
N ILE A 17 8.04 -19.69 0.40
CA ILE A 17 7.65 -19.14 -0.90
C ILE A 17 6.28 -19.67 -1.33
N GLU A 18 5.99 -20.94 -1.05
CA GLU A 18 4.70 -21.58 -1.34
C GLU A 18 3.57 -20.92 -0.55
N LEU A 19 3.78 -20.67 0.74
CA LEU A 19 2.79 -19.99 1.58
C LEU A 19 2.59 -18.52 1.15
N CYS A 20 3.67 -17.85 0.71
CA CYS A 20 3.60 -16.51 0.15
C CYS A 20 2.74 -16.47 -1.13
N ARG A 21 2.97 -17.42 -2.06
CA ARG A 21 2.14 -17.56 -3.26
C ARG A 21 0.68 -17.84 -2.92
N GLN A 22 0.42 -18.77 -2.00
CA GLN A 22 -0.95 -19.05 -1.55
C GLN A 22 -1.63 -17.81 -0.95
N ALA A 23 -0.89 -16.95 -0.24
CA ALA A 23 -1.41 -15.68 0.26
C ALA A 23 -1.74 -14.71 -0.88
N MET A 24 -0.83 -14.54 -1.83
CA MET A 24 -1.09 -13.72 -3.02
C MET A 24 -2.30 -14.22 -3.82
N ASP A 25 -2.39 -15.53 -4.05
CA ASP A 25 -3.52 -16.15 -4.77
C ASP A 25 -4.85 -15.91 -4.07
N LYS A 26 -4.86 -15.96 -2.73
CA LYS A 26 -6.07 -15.64 -1.94
C LYS A 26 -6.45 -14.17 -2.01
N GLY A 27 -5.47 -13.27 -2.01
CA GLY A 27 -5.70 -11.85 -2.27
C GLY A 27 -6.34 -11.61 -3.64
N ALA A 28 -5.77 -12.20 -4.68
CA ALA A 28 -6.29 -12.15 -6.05
C ALA A 28 -7.71 -12.74 -6.16
N GLU A 29 -7.99 -13.85 -5.47
CA GLU A 29 -9.32 -14.46 -5.44
C GLU A 29 -10.38 -13.50 -4.85
N CYS A 30 -10.06 -12.80 -3.75
CA CYS A 30 -10.98 -11.81 -3.18
C CYS A 30 -11.28 -10.67 -4.17
N VAL A 31 -10.28 -10.18 -4.90
CA VAL A 31 -10.47 -9.14 -5.92
C VAL A 31 -11.36 -9.63 -7.06
N ARG A 32 -11.12 -10.84 -7.58
CA ARG A 32 -11.97 -11.42 -8.63
C ARG A 32 -13.43 -11.50 -8.21
N GLN A 33 -13.70 -11.91 -6.97
CA GLN A 33 -15.06 -12.04 -6.44
C GLN A 33 -15.77 -10.68 -6.42
N GLU A 34 -15.10 -9.60 -6.01
CA GLU A 34 -15.72 -8.27 -6.04
C GLU A 34 -15.87 -7.72 -7.46
N PHE A 35 -14.92 -7.99 -8.35
CA PHE A 35 -15.04 -7.64 -9.77
C PHE A 35 -16.24 -8.34 -10.44
N GLU A 36 -16.42 -9.64 -10.19
CA GLU A 36 -17.56 -10.43 -10.70
C GLU A 36 -18.92 -9.92 -10.18
N ARG A 37 -18.93 -9.21 -9.05
CA ARG A 37 -20.12 -8.51 -8.53
C ARG A 37 -20.37 -7.15 -9.18
N GLY A 38 -19.51 -6.73 -10.11
CA GLY A 38 -19.63 -5.47 -10.84
C GLY A 38 -18.83 -4.31 -10.25
N CYS A 39 -17.96 -4.54 -9.26
CA CYS A 39 -17.07 -3.50 -8.75
C CYS A 39 -15.97 -3.19 -9.78
N ASN A 40 -15.78 -1.92 -10.10
CA ASN A 40 -14.70 -1.41 -10.97
C ASN A 40 -13.60 -0.67 -10.20
N ILE A 41 -13.75 -0.56 -8.88
CA ILE A 41 -12.83 0.08 -7.96
C ILE A 41 -12.63 -0.78 -6.72
N ILE A 42 -11.42 -0.79 -6.18
CA ILE A 42 -11.09 -1.51 -4.96
C ILE A 42 -10.07 -0.72 -4.13
N GLY A 43 -10.16 -0.82 -2.81
CA GLY A 43 -9.13 -0.30 -1.93
C GLY A 43 -8.75 -1.33 -0.89
N PHE A 44 -7.51 -1.23 -0.41
CA PHE A 44 -6.91 -2.23 0.46
C PHE A 44 -6.66 -1.65 1.84
N GLY A 45 -7.19 -2.35 2.84
CA GLY A 45 -6.86 -2.17 4.25
C GLY A 45 -6.14 -3.39 4.80
N GLU A 46 -5.59 -3.24 6.00
CA GLU A 46 -4.90 -4.29 6.71
C GLU A 46 -5.21 -4.21 8.20
N MET A 47 -4.95 -5.31 8.92
CA MET A 47 -4.98 -5.31 10.38
C MET A 47 -4.06 -6.40 10.89
N GLY A 48 -3.04 -6.03 11.67
CA GLY A 48 -2.07 -6.96 12.22
C GLY A 48 -1.16 -6.33 13.27
N ILE A 49 -1.12 -6.90 14.48
CA ILE A 49 -0.21 -6.38 15.51
C ILE A 49 1.25 -6.64 15.10
N GLY A 50 2.03 -5.56 15.01
CA GLY A 50 3.47 -5.60 14.70
C GLY A 50 3.83 -5.52 13.21
N ASN A 51 2.85 -5.39 12.31
CA ASN A 51 3.06 -5.36 10.86
C ASN A 51 3.71 -4.07 10.31
N THR A 52 3.87 -3.02 11.13
CA THR A 52 4.76 -1.90 10.77
C THR A 52 6.23 -2.32 10.70
N SER A 53 6.61 -3.46 11.29
CA SER A 53 7.96 -4.02 11.18
C SER A 53 8.24 -4.61 9.79
N PRO A 54 7.44 -5.55 9.26
CA PRO A 54 7.61 -6.03 7.89
C PRO A 54 7.48 -4.89 6.85
N ALA A 55 6.57 -3.93 7.03
CA ALA A 55 6.47 -2.77 6.14
C ALA A 55 7.78 -1.94 6.08
N SER A 56 8.42 -1.66 7.23
CA SER A 56 9.73 -0.99 7.28
C SER A 56 10.85 -1.80 6.60
N LEU A 57 10.83 -3.13 6.75
CA LEU A 57 11.82 -4.01 6.12
C LEU A 57 11.67 -4.04 4.59
N LEU A 58 10.43 -4.13 4.09
CA LEU A 58 10.15 -4.11 2.66
C LEU A 58 10.53 -2.76 2.04
N LEU A 59 10.21 -1.64 2.69
CA LEU A 59 10.66 -0.32 2.26
C LEU A 59 12.17 -0.25 2.14
N HIS A 60 12.89 -0.65 3.19
CA HIS A 60 14.34 -0.65 3.21
C HIS A 60 14.94 -1.51 2.09
N LYS A 61 14.39 -2.72 1.87
CA LYS A 61 14.93 -3.69 0.91
C LYS A 61 14.66 -3.34 -0.53
N PHE A 62 13.50 -2.77 -0.84
CA PHE A 62 13.14 -2.39 -2.21
C PHE A 62 13.65 -1.00 -2.58
N ALA A 63 13.40 0.00 -1.73
CA ALA A 63 13.71 1.39 -2.06
C ALA A 63 15.14 1.81 -1.68
N GLY A 64 15.89 0.98 -0.95
CA GLY A 64 17.25 1.30 -0.50
C GLY A 64 17.33 2.42 0.56
N ILE A 65 16.18 2.83 1.11
CA ILE A 65 16.09 3.85 2.16
C ILE A 65 16.75 3.32 3.44
N PRO A 66 17.56 4.12 4.15
CA PRO A 66 18.17 3.71 5.42
C PRO A 66 17.14 3.17 6.42
N LEU A 67 17.47 2.07 7.11
CA LEU A 67 16.50 1.37 7.96
C LEU A 67 15.98 2.25 9.11
N ASP A 68 16.78 3.17 9.63
CA ASP A 68 16.38 4.15 10.65
C ASP A 68 15.34 5.15 10.14
N GLU A 69 15.36 5.48 8.84
CA GLU A 69 14.33 6.30 8.18
C GLU A 69 13.05 5.50 7.86
N CYS A 70 13.13 4.17 7.84
CA CYS A 70 11.96 3.31 7.63
C CYS A 70 11.19 3.01 8.92
N VAL A 71 11.82 3.10 10.09
CA VAL A 71 11.27 2.60 11.36
C VAL A 71 10.56 3.70 12.15
N GLY A 72 9.24 3.62 12.18
CA GLY A 72 8.37 4.54 12.92
C GLY A 72 7.83 3.98 14.25
N ARG A 73 7.00 4.80 14.91
CA ARG A 73 6.34 4.48 16.20
C ARG A 73 5.25 3.42 16.07
N GLY A 74 4.66 3.21 14.89
CA GLY A 74 3.51 2.32 14.73
C GLY A 74 2.36 2.72 15.64
N ALA A 75 1.79 1.74 16.33
CA ALA A 75 0.71 1.90 17.30
C ALA A 75 1.10 2.62 18.62
N GLY A 76 2.08 3.53 18.59
CA GLY A 76 2.42 4.41 19.72
C GLY A 76 3.63 4.01 20.55
N LEU A 77 4.62 3.31 19.97
CA LEU A 77 5.87 3.04 20.67
C LEU A 77 6.56 4.34 21.13
N ASN A 78 7.18 4.29 22.31
CA ASN A 78 8.10 5.32 22.79
C ASN A 78 9.47 5.19 22.11
N GLU A 79 10.41 6.09 22.43
CA GLU A 79 11.74 6.11 21.81
C GLU A 79 12.54 4.82 22.06
N GLU A 80 12.41 4.23 23.25
CA GLU A 80 13.04 2.94 23.58
C GLU A 80 12.45 1.81 22.74
N GLY A 81 11.13 1.78 22.57
CA GLY A 81 10.43 0.82 21.72
C GLY A 81 10.83 0.94 20.25
N VAL A 82 10.98 2.16 19.74
CA VAL A 82 11.49 2.41 18.38
C VAL A 82 12.94 1.93 18.25
N ARG A 83 13.81 2.23 19.23
CA ARG A 83 15.20 1.76 19.26
C ARG A 83 15.29 0.23 19.28
N HIS A 84 14.47 -0.42 20.10
CA HIS A 84 14.40 -1.87 20.17
C HIS A 84 13.94 -2.46 18.84
N LYS A 85 12.86 -1.92 18.25
CA LYS A 85 12.35 -2.31 16.92
C LYS A 85 13.47 -2.18 15.88
N TYR A 86 14.13 -1.04 15.79
CA TYR A 86 15.27 -0.84 14.89
C TYR A 86 16.36 -1.91 15.07
N ASN A 87 16.78 -2.18 16.31
CA ASN A 87 17.82 -3.16 16.59
C ASN A 87 17.43 -4.59 16.18
N VAL A 88 16.16 -4.96 16.35
CA VAL A 88 15.63 -6.25 15.89
C VAL A 88 15.64 -6.32 14.35
N LEU A 89 15.12 -5.29 13.69
CA LEU A 89 15.06 -5.26 12.22
C LEU A 89 16.45 -5.19 11.59
N ARG A 90 17.42 -4.54 12.23
CA ARG A 90 18.82 -4.53 11.79
C ARG A 90 19.44 -5.92 11.79
N GLN A 91 19.13 -6.75 12.80
CA GLN A 91 19.58 -8.14 12.84
C GLN A 91 18.95 -8.97 11.71
N VAL A 92 17.64 -8.77 11.48
CA VAL A 92 16.89 -9.47 10.43
C VAL A 92 17.40 -9.11 9.03
N THR A 93 17.64 -7.82 8.75
CA THR A 93 18.15 -7.35 7.44
C THR A 93 19.55 -7.85 7.11
N ALA A 94 20.40 -8.04 8.11
CA ALA A 94 21.76 -8.59 7.96
C ALA A 94 21.77 -10.11 7.75
N LYS A 95 20.74 -10.82 8.22
CA LYS A 95 20.67 -12.28 8.17
C LYS A 95 20.26 -12.82 6.79
N TYR A 96 19.38 -12.11 6.07
CA TYR A 96 18.81 -12.61 4.82
C TYR A 96 19.15 -11.71 3.62
N ASN A 97 19.38 -12.34 2.47
CA ASN A 97 19.68 -11.68 1.21
C ASN A 97 18.86 -12.27 0.04
N PRO A 98 17.52 -12.07 0.05
CA PRO A 98 16.65 -12.52 -1.03
C PRO A 98 17.01 -11.82 -2.35
N ARG A 99 16.76 -12.50 -3.48
CA ARG A 99 17.15 -12.06 -4.82
C ARG A 99 15.99 -11.59 -5.68
N THR A 100 14.77 -11.95 -5.30
CA THR A 100 13.56 -11.58 -6.05
C THR A 100 12.55 -10.86 -5.17
N PRO A 101 11.61 -10.08 -5.75
CA PRO A 101 10.54 -9.48 -4.98
C PRO A 101 9.70 -10.50 -4.20
N LEU A 102 9.44 -11.67 -4.80
CA LEU A 102 8.70 -12.75 -4.13
C LEU A 102 9.48 -13.33 -2.94
N GLU A 103 10.79 -13.55 -3.09
CA GLU A 103 11.63 -13.98 -1.97
C GLU A 103 11.70 -12.92 -0.88
N THR A 104 11.77 -11.65 -1.26
CA THR A 104 11.81 -10.53 -0.32
C THR A 104 10.53 -10.45 0.49
N LEU A 105 9.37 -10.61 -0.17
CA LEU A 105 8.07 -10.67 0.48
C LEU A 105 7.95 -11.89 1.42
N ALA A 106 8.41 -13.07 0.98
CA ALA A 106 8.34 -14.28 1.80
C ALA A 106 9.25 -14.21 3.04
N VAL A 107 10.42 -13.57 2.91
CA VAL A 107 11.36 -13.41 4.02
C VAL A 107 10.91 -12.32 4.99
N PHE A 108 10.54 -11.14 4.48
CA PHE A 108 10.38 -9.93 5.28
C PHE A 108 8.94 -9.46 5.46
N GLY A 109 7.97 -10.06 4.77
CA GLY A 109 6.59 -9.61 4.74
C GLY A 109 5.66 -10.21 5.80
N GLY A 110 4.38 -9.95 5.61
CA GLY A 110 3.24 -10.51 6.37
C GLY A 110 2.25 -11.20 5.43
N LEU A 111 1.38 -12.07 5.97
CA LEU A 111 0.37 -12.75 5.14
C LEU A 111 -0.61 -11.75 4.54
N GLU A 112 -0.96 -10.73 5.31
CA GLU A 112 -1.79 -9.60 4.90
C GLU A 112 -1.13 -8.79 3.80
N ILE A 113 0.17 -8.51 3.90
CA ILE A 113 0.93 -7.78 2.87
C ILE A 113 1.00 -8.60 1.58
N ALA A 114 1.21 -9.92 1.69
CA ALA A 114 1.21 -10.83 0.54
C ALA A 114 -0.16 -10.91 -0.13
N MET A 115 -1.25 -10.95 0.65
CA MET A 115 -2.62 -10.88 0.13
C MET A 115 -2.86 -9.55 -0.59
N ILE A 116 -2.44 -8.41 -0.03
CA ILE A 116 -2.57 -7.09 -0.69
C ILE A 116 -1.78 -7.08 -2.01
N CYS A 117 -0.53 -7.56 -2.01
CA CYS A 117 0.29 -7.64 -3.23
C CYS A 117 -0.40 -8.44 -4.34
N GLY A 118 -0.92 -9.64 -4.03
CA GLY A 118 -1.64 -10.46 -5.01
C GLY A 118 -2.95 -9.83 -5.47
N GLY A 119 -3.69 -9.18 -4.56
CA GLY A 119 -4.91 -8.45 -4.90
C GLY A 119 -4.65 -7.26 -5.83
N VAL A 120 -3.61 -6.48 -5.57
CA VAL A 120 -3.23 -5.31 -6.37
C VAL A 120 -2.85 -5.72 -7.80
N LEU A 121 -2.04 -6.78 -7.96
CA LEU A 121 -1.69 -7.32 -9.28
C LEU A 121 -2.92 -7.80 -10.04
N GLU A 122 -3.85 -8.47 -9.37
CA GLU A 122 -5.10 -8.94 -9.98
C GLU A 122 -6.03 -7.78 -10.36
N ALA A 123 -6.15 -6.76 -9.50
CA ALA A 123 -6.95 -5.57 -9.78
C ALA A 123 -6.43 -4.83 -11.02
N LYS A 124 -5.10 -4.72 -11.17
CA LYS A 124 -4.47 -4.19 -12.39
C LYS A 124 -4.81 -5.05 -13.61
N ARG A 125 -4.71 -6.37 -13.51
CA ARG A 125 -5.06 -7.31 -14.60
C ARG A 125 -6.52 -7.15 -15.05
N LEU A 126 -7.42 -6.84 -14.12
CA LEU A 126 -8.85 -6.60 -14.36
C LEU A 126 -9.16 -5.14 -14.73
N ASN A 127 -8.14 -4.30 -14.85
CA ASN A 127 -8.25 -2.87 -15.14
C ASN A 127 -9.18 -2.11 -14.18
N MET A 128 -9.14 -2.46 -12.89
CA MET A 128 -9.86 -1.76 -11.84
C MET A 128 -9.09 -0.50 -11.40
N LEU A 129 -9.79 0.49 -10.88
CA LEU A 129 -9.18 1.58 -10.12
C LEU A 129 -8.80 1.07 -8.72
N ILE A 130 -7.59 1.37 -8.26
CA ILE A 130 -7.03 0.86 -7.01
C ILE A 130 -6.74 2.03 -6.07
N ILE A 131 -7.18 1.96 -4.82
CA ILE A 131 -6.87 2.97 -3.81
C ILE A 131 -5.94 2.37 -2.74
N ALA A 132 -4.78 2.99 -2.54
CA ALA A 132 -3.83 2.63 -1.49
C ALA A 132 -4.13 3.38 -0.18
N ASP A 133 -4.08 2.69 0.96
CA ASP A 133 -4.27 3.27 2.29
C ASP A 133 -2.96 3.84 2.87
N GLY A 134 -2.61 3.46 4.10
CA GLY A 134 -1.42 3.92 4.80
C GLY A 134 -0.21 3.00 4.63
N PHE A 135 0.79 3.19 5.49
CA PHE A 135 2.12 2.59 5.38
C PHE A 135 2.16 1.08 5.14
N ILE A 136 1.37 0.32 5.90
CA ILE A 136 1.42 -1.15 5.82
C ILE A 136 0.76 -1.63 4.53
N ALA A 137 -0.42 -1.10 4.20
CA ALA A 137 -1.10 -1.44 2.95
C ALA A 137 -0.18 -1.10 1.76
N SER A 138 0.37 0.12 1.73
CA SER A 138 1.30 0.58 0.69
C SER A 138 2.55 -0.30 0.54
N SER A 139 2.99 -1.04 1.57
CA SER A 139 4.09 -2.00 1.42
C SER A 139 3.74 -3.21 0.51
N GLY A 140 2.46 -3.58 0.44
CA GLY A 140 1.97 -4.58 -0.51
C GLY A 140 1.95 -4.03 -1.94
N PHE A 141 1.63 -2.74 -2.11
CA PHE A 141 1.69 -2.05 -3.40
C PHE A 141 3.13 -1.88 -3.86
N LEU A 142 4.04 -1.53 -2.95
CA LEU A 142 5.49 -1.47 -3.23
C LEU A 142 5.99 -2.83 -3.71
N THR A 143 5.56 -3.92 -3.07
CA THR A 143 5.94 -5.27 -3.51
C THR A 143 5.38 -5.58 -4.90
N ALA A 144 4.12 -5.22 -5.17
CA ALA A 144 3.51 -5.39 -6.49
C ALA A 144 4.22 -4.54 -7.57
N TYR A 145 4.62 -3.32 -7.24
CA TYR A 145 5.38 -2.42 -8.12
C TYR A 145 6.74 -3.00 -8.49
N GLU A 146 7.45 -3.58 -7.52
CA GLU A 146 8.74 -4.25 -7.75
C GLU A 146 8.60 -5.53 -8.59
N MET A 147 7.43 -6.17 -8.59
CA MET A 147 7.12 -7.28 -9.50
C MET A 147 6.71 -6.80 -10.89
N GLN A 148 5.91 -5.74 -10.95
CA GLN A 148 5.26 -5.24 -12.15
C GLN A 148 5.05 -3.71 -12.06
N PRO A 149 5.96 -2.90 -12.64
CA PRO A 149 5.94 -1.45 -12.45
C PRO A 149 4.70 -0.72 -12.98
N ASP A 150 4.05 -1.23 -14.02
CA ASP A 150 2.83 -0.65 -14.61
C ASP A 150 1.60 -0.78 -13.72
N VAL A 151 1.70 -1.49 -12.58
CA VAL A 151 0.62 -1.57 -11.60
C VAL A 151 0.15 -0.19 -11.13
N LEU A 152 1.06 0.79 -11.09
CA LEU A 152 0.79 2.13 -10.60
C LEU A 152 -0.10 2.97 -11.51
N ASP A 153 -0.25 2.62 -12.80
CA ASP A 153 -1.15 3.37 -13.69
C ASP A 153 -2.62 3.33 -13.21
N ASN A 154 -2.95 2.35 -12.38
CA ASN A 154 -4.28 2.14 -11.82
C ASN A 154 -4.38 2.53 -10.34
N VAL A 155 -3.31 3.06 -9.73
CA VAL A 155 -3.24 3.32 -8.29
C VAL A 155 -3.43 4.80 -7.98
N ILE A 156 -4.33 5.08 -7.03
CA ILE A 156 -4.47 6.37 -6.35
C ILE A 156 -4.04 6.19 -4.89
N PHE A 157 -3.12 7.03 -4.43
CA PHE A 157 -2.74 7.07 -3.02
C PHE A 157 -3.77 7.88 -2.24
N SER A 158 -4.45 7.26 -1.27
CA SER A 158 -5.52 7.96 -0.52
C SER A 158 -4.99 9.10 0.33
N HIS A 159 -3.93 8.87 1.10
CA HIS A 159 -3.42 9.85 2.04
C HIS A 159 -1.93 9.67 2.35
N ALA A 160 -1.27 10.76 2.74
CA ALA A 160 0.06 10.71 3.34
C ALA A 160 -0.06 10.38 4.84
N SER A 161 0.06 9.10 5.19
CA SER A 161 0.11 8.67 6.60
C SER A 161 1.25 9.33 7.38
N ASN A 162 1.02 9.60 8.68
CA ASN A 162 2.00 10.11 9.64
C ASN A 162 2.95 9.02 10.19
N GLU A 163 3.11 7.90 9.46
CA GLU A 163 4.18 6.93 9.70
C GLU A 163 5.46 7.39 9.00
N HIS A 164 6.59 7.28 9.71
CA HIS A 164 7.86 7.89 9.31
C HIS A 164 8.30 7.53 7.89
N GLY A 165 8.21 6.25 7.54
CA GLY A 165 8.63 5.76 6.23
C GLY A 165 7.58 5.92 5.11
N HIS A 166 6.34 6.33 5.40
CA HIS A 166 5.29 6.27 4.39
C HIS A 166 5.48 7.30 3.28
N LYS A 167 5.89 8.52 3.62
CA LYS A 167 6.18 9.56 2.61
C LYS A 167 7.25 9.08 1.64
N ALA A 168 8.37 8.56 2.14
CA ALA A 168 9.45 8.05 1.30
C ALA A 168 9.02 6.84 0.45
N MET A 169 8.15 5.98 0.97
CA MET A 169 7.55 4.87 0.22
C MET A 169 6.69 5.34 -0.96
N VAL A 170 5.84 6.34 -0.72
CA VAL A 170 5.00 6.93 -1.78
C VAL A 170 5.86 7.65 -2.82
N GLU A 171 6.85 8.44 -2.38
CA GLU A 171 7.79 9.14 -3.28
C GLU A 171 8.59 8.17 -4.15
N TYR A 172 9.05 7.04 -3.60
CA TYR A 172 9.72 5.98 -4.37
C TYR A 172 8.80 5.41 -5.46
N MET A 173 7.52 5.21 -5.13
CA MET A 173 6.48 4.82 -6.10
C MET A 173 5.96 6.00 -6.94
N LYS A 174 6.58 7.19 -6.88
CA LYS A 174 6.16 8.39 -7.62
C LYS A 174 4.68 8.76 -7.42
N GLY A 175 4.13 8.42 -6.26
CA GLY A 175 2.76 8.70 -5.91
C GLY A 175 2.53 10.13 -5.43
N ASP A 176 1.29 10.60 -5.58
CA ASP A 176 0.82 11.88 -5.07
C ASP A 176 -0.48 11.67 -4.28
N PRO A 177 -0.44 11.69 -2.93
CA PRO A 177 -1.61 11.39 -2.11
C PRO A 177 -2.71 12.44 -2.21
N VAL A 178 -3.97 11.98 -2.24
CA VAL A 178 -5.14 12.87 -2.30
C VAL A 178 -5.33 13.68 -1.01
N LEU A 179 -4.99 13.11 0.15
CA LEU A 179 -5.29 13.69 1.47
C LEU A 179 -4.05 13.83 2.36
N HIS A 180 -3.98 14.92 3.12
CA HIS A 180 -2.95 15.19 4.13
C HIS A 180 -3.61 15.47 5.49
N LEU A 181 -4.02 14.41 6.19
CA LEU A 181 -4.85 14.49 7.41
C LEU A 181 -4.17 13.87 8.65
N ASP A 182 -2.85 13.66 8.60
CA ASP A 182 -2.04 13.06 9.68
C ASP A 182 -2.54 11.69 10.19
N LEU A 183 -3.22 10.92 9.33
CA LEU A 183 -3.77 9.61 9.66
C LEU A 183 -2.67 8.56 9.87
N ARG A 184 -2.93 7.60 10.76
CA ARG A 184 -2.01 6.47 11.05
C ARG A 184 -2.71 5.23 11.58
N LEU A 185 -4.02 5.12 11.36
CA LEU A 185 -4.81 3.98 11.85
C LEU A 185 -4.61 2.72 11.00
N GLY A 186 -4.58 2.88 9.68
CA GLY A 186 -4.61 1.75 8.75
C GLY A 186 -6.06 1.31 8.48
N GLU A 187 -6.27 0.00 8.35
CA GLU A 187 -7.59 -0.62 8.17
C GLU A 187 -8.36 -0.19 6.90
N GLY A 188 -7.73 0.55 5.98
CA GLY A 188 -8.43 1.11 4.81
C GLY A 188 -9.20 2.38 5.12
N THR A 189 -8.93 3.03 6.26
CA THR A 189 -9.65 4.25 6.66
C THR A 189 -9.35 5.44 5.74
N GLY A 190 -8.12 5.57 5.23
CA GLY A 190 -7.77 6.56 4.22
C GLY A 190 -8.51 6.30 2.91
N VAL A 191 -8.66 5.04 2.49
CA VAL A 191 -9.45 4.65 1.32
C VAL A 191 -10.89 5.16 1.46
N ALA A 192 -11.53 4.87 2.60
CA ALA A 192 -12.91 5.26 2.85
C ALA A 192 -13.11 6.79 2.82
N LEU A 193 -12.10 7.56 3.25
CA LEU A 193 -12.11 9.02 3.21
C LEU A 193 -11.82 9.59 1.81
N ALA A 194 -10.93 8.97 1.04
CA ALA A 194 -10.59 9.43 -0.30
C ALA A 194 -11.67 9.10 -1.33
N TYR A 195 -12.42 8.02 -1.14
CA TYR A 195 -13.41 7.56 -2.11
C TYR A 195 -14.47 8.62 -2.49
N PRO A 196 -15.13 9.33 -1.54
CA PRO A 196 -16.05 10.41 -1.89
C PRO A 196 -15.42 11.55 -2.68
N VAL A 197 -14.13 11.86 -2.45
CA VAL A 197 -13.39 12.89 -3.21
C VAL A 197 -13.23 12.47 -4.67
N LEU A 198 -12.91 11.19 -4.91
CA LEU A 198 -12.83 10.63 -6.26
C LEU A 198 -14.20 10.63 -6.96
N GLN A 199 -15.27 10.31 -6.22
CA GLN A 199 -16.63 10.43 -6.75
C GLN A 199 -16.97 11.87 -7.13
N SER A 200 -16.59 12.85 -6.32
CA SER A 200 -16.78 14.27 -6.65
C SER A 200 -16.04 14.68 -7.93
N ALA A 201 -14.83 14.17 -8.17
CA ALA A 201 -14.10 14.44 -9.41
C ALA A 201 -14.82 13.87 -10.65
N LEU A 202 -15.40 12.67 -10.53
CA LEU A 202 -16.20 12.07 -11.61
C LEU A 202 -17.49 12.84 -11.88
N LEU A 203 -18.19 13.28 -10.82
CA LEU A 203 -19.40 14.10 -10.96
C LEU A 203 -19.07 15.43 -11.63
N PHE A 204 -17.95 16.05 -11.25
CA PHE A 204 -17.50 17.30 -11.87
C PHE A 204 -17.28 17.14 -13.39
N LEU A 205 -16.64 16.05 -13.82
CA LEU A 205 -16.38 15.80 -15.24
C LEU A 205 -17.65 15.44 -16.05
N ASN A 206 -18.62 14.74 -15.43
CA ASN A 206 -19.78 14.22 -16.13
C ASN A 206 -21.02 15.12 -16.06
N GLU A 207 -21.16 15.91 -14.99
CA GLU A 207 -22.40 16.63 -14.68
C GLU A 207 -22.22 18.15 -14.62
N MET A 208 -20.98 18.67 -14.54
CA MET A 208 -20.80 20.12 -14.55
C MET A 208 -21.16 20.67 -15.93
N ALA A 209 -22.08 21.62 -15.95
CA ALA A 209 -22.46 22.37 -17.15
C ALA A 209 -21.24 22.98 -17.82
N SER A 210 -21.17 22.89 -19.15
CA SER A 210 -20.16 23.61 -19.91
C SER A 210 -20.41 25.13 -19.82
N PHE A 211 -19.41 25.93 -20.22
CA PHE A 211 -19.59 27.39 -20.32
C PHE A 211 -20.76 27.77 -21.24
N GLU A 212 -20.99 27.00 -22.30
CA GLU A 212 -22.10 27.18 -23.23
C GLU A 212 -23.45 26.90 -22.54
N ASP A 213 -23.54 25.78 -21.80
CA ASP A 213 -24.75 25.41 -21.06
C ASP A 213 -25.07 26.40 -19.93
N ALA A 214 -24.03 26.96 -19.29
CA ALA A 214 -24.16 27.92 -18.20
C ALA A 214 -24.36 29.37 -18.67
N ALA A 215 -24.37 29.61 -19.99
CA ALA A 215 -24.41 30.95 -20.59
C ALA A 215 -23.34 31.91 -20.02
N VAL A 216 -22.15 31.37 -19.71
CA VAL A 216 -21.00 32.12 -19.20
C VAL A 216 -20.07 32.43 -20.38
N PHE A 217 -19.89 33.70 -20.67
CA PHE A 217 -19.04 34.15 -21.78
C PHE A 217 -17.59 34.36 -21.31
N ASP A 218 -16.67 33.76 -22.05
CA ASP A 218 -15.22 33.84 -21.82
C ASP A 218 -14.72 35.28 -21.91
N VAL A 219 -14.20 35.81 -20.80
CA VAL A 219 -13.80 37.21 -20.67
C VAL A 219 -12.42 37.47 -21.33
N GLU A 220 -11.64 36.43 -21.61
CA GLU A 220 -10.33 36.56 -22.25
C GLU A 220 -10.40 36.71 -23.78
N LYS A 221 -11.48 36.26 -24.42
CA LYS A 221 -11.68 36.45 -25.88
C LYS A 221 -12.16 37.84 -26.29
N ASN A 222 -12.44 38.73 -25.33
CA ASN A 222 -12.92 40.09 -25.57
C ASN A 222 -11.91 41.18 -25.13
N ARG A 223 -10.63 40.84 -24.97
CA ARG A 223 -9.52 41.78 -24.83
C ARG A 223 -8.56 41.63 -26.00
#